data_AF-A0A929JNM0-F1
#
_entry.id   AF-A0A929JNM0-F1
#
_cell.length_a   1.000
_cell.length_b   1.000
_cell.length_c   1.000
_cell.angle_alpha   90.00
_cell.angle_beta   90.00
_cell.angle_gamma   90.00
#
_symmetry.space_group_name_H-M   'P 1'
#
loop_
_entity.id
_entity.type
_entity.pdbx_description
1 polymer ?
#
loop_
_entity_poly.entity_id
_entity_poly.type
_entity_poly.pdbx_seq_one_letter_code
_entity_poly.pdbx_strand_id
1 'polypeptide(L)'
;PRTHDVTQRLSWETQAPLTVRPSEFKPFPAETDWKVERERMKSICLQCHSQAWTDDHFSNLDRVVFNYNEIYFKPVKILIDSLYEEGLLSRQDYFDEDLEWEFYELWHHEGRRARMGAAMMAPDYAWWHGFYELKHRFNHIFKAATDLRKKGKGHIHEAFPGKYQKQ
;
A
#
# COMPACT_ATOMS: atom_id res chain seq x y z
N PRO A 1 -22.94 -0.79 21.51
CA PRO A 1 -23.87 -0.19 20.51
C PRO A 1 -23.43 -0.55 19.08
N ARG A 2 -24.38 -0.84 18.17
CA ARG A 2 -24.08 -0.98 16.73
C ARG A 2 -24.04 0.42 16.10
N THR A 3 -23.15 0.64 15.14
CA THR A 3 -22.92 1.93 14.47
C THR A 3 -22.72 1.71 12.98
N HIS A 4 -23.04 2.71 12.14
CA HIS A 4 -22.69 2.74 10.72
C HIS A 4 -21.29 3.32 10.48
N ASP A 5 -20.66 3.88 11.52
CA ASP A 5 -19.31 4.40 11.46
C ASP A 5 -18.29 3.25 11.45
N VAL A 6 -17.74 2.99 10.27
CA VAL A 6 -16.76 1.92 10.05
C VAL A 6 -15.41 2.22 10.69
N THR A 7 -15.14 3.47 11.10
CA THR A 7 -13.86 3.84 11.71
C THR A 7 -13.73 3.36 13.15
N GLN A 8 -14.85 3.06 13.83
CA GLN A 8 -14.88 2.68 15.27
C GLN A 8 -14.29 1.29 15.61
N ARG A 9 -13.53 0.69 14.69
CA ARG A 9 -12.70 -0.51 14.91
C ARG A 9 -11.42 -0.51 14.07
N LEU A 10 -11.06 0.62 13.46
CA LEU A 10 -9.90 0.71 12.59
C LEU A 10 -8.70 1.27 13.37
N SER A 11 -7.60 0.52 13.36
CA SER A 11 -6.31 0.98 13.88
C SER A 11 -5.35 1.46 12.77
N TRP A 12 -5.62 1.04 11.54
CA TRP A 12 -4.79 1.26 10.36
C TRP A 12 -5.69 1.54 9.17
N GLU A 13 -5.31 2.51 8.35
CA GLU A 13 -5.90 2.71 7.04
C GLU A 13 -5.03 2.00 6.00
N THR A 14 -5.41 0.77 5.65
CA THR A 14 -4.64 -0.09 4.74
C THR A 14 -4.98 0.14 3.27
N GLN A 15 -6.06 0.87 2.97
CA GLN A 15 -6.47 1.19 1.60
C GLN A 15 -5.54 2.19 0.92
N ALA A 16 -4.83 2.99 1.71
CA ALA A 16 -3.89 4.01 1.25
C ALA A 16 -2.59 3.38 0.68
N PRO A 17 -1.89 4.07 -0.24
CA PRO A 17 -0.60 3.61 -0.78
C PRO A 17 0.44 3.31 0.30
N LEU A 18 0.70 4.30 1.16
CA LEU A 18 1.38 4.12 2.44
C LEU A 18 0.30 3.84 3.48
N THR A 19 0.45 2.81 4.31
CA THR A 19 -0.48 2.60 5.42
C THR A 19 -0.26 3.65 6.49
N VAL A 20 -1.33 4.35 6.85
CA VAL A 20 -1.31 5.46 7.82
C VAL A 20 -2.32 5.19 8.93
N ARG A 21 -2.32 6.02 9.97
CA ARG A 21 -3.42 5.98 10.94
C ARG A 21 -4.71 6.51 10.29
N PRO A 22 -5.90 6.01 10.69
CA PRO A 22 -7.16 6.49 10.12
C PRO A 22 -7.35 8.01 10.19
N SER A 23 -6.85 8.67 11.24
CA SER A 23 -6.88 10.13 11.37
C SER A 23 -5.95 10.87 10.40
N GLU A 24 -4.95 10.19 9.84
CA GLU A 24 -3.96 10.75 8.89
C GLU A 24 -4.37 10.53 7.43
N PHE A 25 -5.47 9.80 7.19
CA PHE A 25 -5.97 9.54 5.84
C PHE A 25 -6.71 10.76 5.29
N LYS A 26 -5.96 11.64 4.61
CA LYS A 26 -6.43 12.95 4.12
C LYS A 26 -7.80 12.96 3.41
N PRO A 27 -8.15 11.98 2.54
CA PRO A 27 -9.45 11.99 1.87
C PRO A 27 -10.62 11.88 2.84
N PHE A 28 -10.48 11.08 3.89
CA PHE A 28 -11.53 10.79 4.87
C PHE A 28 -10.90 10.54 6.25
N PRO A 29 -10.42 11.59 6.95
CA PRO A 29 -9.74 11.44 8.22
C PRO A 29 -10.73 11.00 9.30
N ALA A 30 -10.41 9.93 10.02
CA ALA A 30 -11.22 9.49 11.15
C ALA A 30 -11.04 10.43 12.36
N GLU A 31 -12.14 10.78 13.02
CA GLU A 31 -12.13 11.56 14.27
C GLU A 31 -11.83 10.70 15.51
N THR A 32 -11.83 9.37 15.34
CA THR A 32 -11.61 8.39 16.40
C THR A 32 -10.12 8.17 16.72
N ASP A 33 -9.80 7.87 17.98
CA ASP A 33 -8.46 7.44 18.37
C ASP A 33 -8.24 5.95 18.04
N TRP A 34 -7.31 5.67 17.13
CA TRP A 34 -6.96 4.32 16.68
C TRP A 34 -6.62 3.35 17.82
N LYS A 35 -6.11 3.84 18.97
CA LYS A 35 -5.83 2.99 20.14
C LYS A 35 -7.11 2.52 20.79
N VAL A 36 -8.08 3.42 20.96
CA VAL A 36 -9.42 3.09 21.46
C VAL A 36 -10.10 2.13 20.50
N GLU A 37 -10.00 2.38 19.19
CA GLU A 37 -10.61 1.52 18.17
C GLU A 37 -9.94 0.14 18.07
N ARG A 38 -8.63 0.04 18.33
CA ARG A 38 -7.94 -1.25 18.44
C ARG A 38 -8.49 -2.07 19.60
N GLU A 39 -8.68 -1.48 20.78
CA GLU A 39 -9.25 -2.19 21.92
C GLU A 39 -10.71 -2.59 21.69
N ARG A 40 -11.49 -1.75 20.98
CA ARG A 40 -12.83 -2.14 20.52
C ARG A 40 -12.80 -3.32 19.56
N MET A 41 -11.84 -3.39 18.64
CA MET A 41 -11.69 -4.55 17.76
C MET A 41 -11.28 -5.80 18.55
N LYS A 42 -10.29 -5.70 19.46
CA LYS A 42 -9.88 -6.81 20.33
C LYS A 42 -11.04 -7.38 21.12
N SER A 43 -11.94 -6.54 21.63
CA SER A 43 -13.12 -6.99 22.37
C SER A 43 -14.03 -7.94 21.58
N ILE A 44 -14.02 -7.86 20.24
CA ILE A 44 -14.75 -8.79 19.36
C ILE A 44 -13.99 -10.12 19.26
N CYS A 45 -12.68 -10.08 19.04
CA CYS A 45 -11.83 -11.27 18.96
C CYS A 45 -11.88 -12.09 20.26
N LEU A 46 -11.90 -11.40 21.40
CA LEU A 46 -11.97 -12.00 22.75
C LEU A 46 -13.27 -12.74 23.05
N GLN A 47 -14.30 -12.62 22.20
CA GLN A 47 -15.52 -13.42 22.33
C GLN A 47 -15.26 -14.91 22.03
N CYS A 48 -14.21 -15.22 21.24
CA CYS A 48 -13.89 -16.58 20.81
C CYS A 48 -12.43 -16.99 21.05
N HIS A 49 -11.50 -16.02 21.14
CA HIS A 49 -10.06 -16.28 21.26
C HIS A 49 -9.50 -15.81 22.60
N SER A 50 -8.37 -16.38 23.02
CA SER A 50 -7.67 -15.95 24.22
C SER A 50 -7.03 -14.57 24.06
N GLN A 51 -6.71 -13.93 25.18
CA GLN A 51 -6.00 -12.64 25.20
C GLN A 51 -4.65 -12.72 24.48
N ALA A 52 -3.85 -13.75 24.79
CA ALA A 52 -2.55 -13.96 24.19
C ALA A 52 -2.63 -14.05 22.65
N TRP A 53 -3.55 -14.87 22.14
CA TRP A 53 -3.75 -15.00 20.69
C TRP A 53 -4.17 -13.68 20.04
N THR A 54 -5.09 -12.95 20.69
CA THR A 54 -5.61 -11.67 20.18
C THR A 54 -4.52 -10.61 20.13
N ASP A 55 -3.71 -10.49 21.17
CA ASP A 55 -2.59 -9.54 21.20
C ASP A 55 -1.51 -9.91 20.18
N ASP A 56 -1.19 -11.19 20.04
CA ASP A 56 -0.22 -11.69 19.06
C ASP A 56 -0.66 -11.42 17.62
N HIS A 57 -1.93 -11.66 17.29
CA HIS A 57 -2.49 -11.34 15.97
C HIS A 57 -2.26 -9.87 15.60
N PHE A 58 -2.57 -8.98 16.54
CA PHE A 58 -2.49 -7.55 16.34
C PHE A 58 -1.05 -7.03 16.36
N SER A 59 -0.16 -7.62 17.16
CA SER A 59 1.28 -7.36 17.11
C SER A 59 1.87 -7.78 15.77
N ASN A 60 1.46 -8.94 15.24
CA ASN A 60 1.88 -9.40 13.92
C ASN A 60 1.40 -8.47 12.80
N LEU A 61 0.14 -8.03 12.84
CA LEU A 61 -0.37 -7.04 11.87
C LEU A 61 0.45 -5.75 11.89
N ASP A 62 0.79 -5.23 13.08
CA ASP A 62 1.57 -4.00 13.20
C ASP A 62 2.98 -4.17 12.59
N ARG A 63 3.62 -5.33 12.78
CA ARG A 63 4.91 -5.68 12.16
C ARG A 63 4.80 -5.80 10.64
N VAL A 64 3.71 -6.38 10.12
CA VAL A 64 3.45 -6.48 8.68
C VAL A 64 3.31 -5.08 8.06
N VAL A 65 2.55 -4.20 8.70
CA VAL A 65 2.38 -2.80 8.26
C VAL A 65 3.72 -2.07 8.24
N PHE A 66 4.51 -2.20 9.31
CA PHE A 66 5.85 -1.61 9.37
C PHE A 66 6.76 -2.14 8.26
N ASN A 67 6.81 -3.46 8.08
CA ASN A 67 7.60 -4.10 7.04
C ASN A 67 7.22 -3.59 5.64
N TYR A 68 5.93 -3.54 5.32
CA TYR A 68 5.47 -3.00 4.04
C TYR A 68 5.88 -1.52 3.87
N ASN A 69 5.60 -0.68 4.88
CA ASN A 69 5.84 0.75 4.79
C ASN A 69 7.32 1.08 4.61
N GLU A 70 8.19 0.53 5.47
CA GLU A 70 9.60 0.90 5.53
C GLU A 70 10.45 0.17 4.49
N ILE A 71 10.18 -1.11 4.23
CA ILE A 71 11.06 -1.95 3.42
C ILE A 71 10.65 -1.93 1.94
N TYR A 72 9.36 -1.80 1.64
CA TYR A 72 8.85 -1.88 0.27
C TYR A 72 8.39 -0.54 -0.26
N PHE A 73 7.42 0.10 0.40
CA PHE A 73 6.75 1.27 -0.17
C PHE A 73 7.66 2.51 -0.20
N LYS A 74 8.22 2.92 0.94
CA LYS A 74 9.01 4.15 1.03
C LYS A 74 10.24 4.14 0.10
N PRO A 75 11.05 3.08 0.01
CA PRO A 75 12.21 3.07 -0.89
C PRO A 75 11.81 3.19 -2.36
N VAL A 76 10.75 2.49 -2.76
CA VAL A 76 10.24 2.57 -4.14
C VAL A 76 9.66 3.95 -4.43
N LYS A 77 8.92 4.55 -3.48
CA LYS A 77 8.38 5.90 -3.64
C LYS A 77 9.49 6.94 -3.83
N ILE A 78 10.54 6.89 -3.01
CA ILE A 78 11.71 7.77 -3.15
C ILE A 78 12.35 7.62 -4.54
N LEU A 79 12.51 6.36 -5.00
CA LEU A 79 13.06 6.10 -6.33
C LEU A 79 12.18 6.70 -7.44
N ILE A 80 10.88 6.43 -7.42
CA ILE A 80 9.93 6.96 -8.43
C ILE A 80 9.93 8.49 -8.42
N ASP A 81 9.89 9.10 -7.24
CA ASP A 81 9.94 10.57 -7.10
C ASP A 81 11.22 11.15 -7.73
N SER A 82 12.38 10.51 -7.49
CA SER A 82 13.66 10.95 -8.07
C SER A 82 13.65 10.90 -9.60
N LEU A 83 13.00 9.89 -10.21
CA LEU A 83 12.92 9.79 -11.66
C LEU A 83 12.07 10.88 -12.29
N TYR A 84 10.98 11.28 -11.62
CA TYR A 84 10.22 12.44 -12.06
C TYR A 84 10.97 13.76 -11.84
N GLU A 85 11.77 13.89 -10.78
CA GLU A 85 12.62 15.07 -10.53
C GLU A 85 13.75 15.18 -11.57
N GLU A 86 14.31 14.04 -11.98
CA GLU A 86 15.30 13.93 -13.06
C GLU A 86 14.69 14.15 -14.46
N GLY A 87 13.36 14.26 -14.58
CA GLY A 87 12.65 14.39 -15.86
C GLY A 87 12.68 13.11 -16.72
N LEU A 88 13.02 11.97 -16.12
CA LEU A 88 13.04 10.66 -16.78
C LEU A 88 11.66 10.03 -16.86
N LEU A 89 10.77 10.39 -15.94
CA LEU A 89 9.33 10.15 -15.99
C LEU A 89 8.61 11.49 -16.16
N SER A 90 7.48 11.47 -16.87
CA SER A 90 6.62 12.61 -17.11
C SER A 90 5.53 12.71 -16.06
N ARG A 91 5.28 13.92 -15.54
CA ARG A 91 4.12 14.20 -14.68
C ARG A 91 2.88 14.65 -15.45
N GLN A 92 2.92 14.61 -16.79
CA GLN A 92 1.84 15.14 -17.61
C GLN A 92 0.57 14.31 -17.49
N ASP A 93 0.67 13.00 -17.75
CA ASP A 93 -0.42 12.06 -17.68
C ASP A 93 0.06 10.84 -16.87
N TYR A 94 -0.63 10.50 -15.78
CA TYR A 94 -0.27 9.32 -14.99
C TYR A 94 -0.79 8.05 -15.68
N PHE A 95 -0.01 6.98 -15.64
CA PHE A 95 -0.21 5.68 -16.31
C PHE A 95 0.13 5.62 -17.79
N ASP A 96 0.86 6.60 -18.33
CA ASP A 96 1.33 6.51 -19.71
C ASP A 96 2.76 5.95 -19.82
N GLU A 97 3.42 5.63 -18.70
CA GLU A 97 4.74 4.97 -18.69
C GLU A 97 4.74 3.65 -17.91
N ASP A 98 5.51 2.66 -18.39
CA ASP A 98 5.58 1.30 -17.80
C ASP A 98 5.90 1.30 -16.31
N LEU A 99 6.81 2.18 -15.88
CA LEU A 99 7.28 2.19 -14.49
C LEU A 99 6.22 2.72 -13.52
N GLU A 100 5.30 3.56 -13.99
CA GLU A 100 4.17 4.04 -13.19
C GLU A 100 3.18 2.91 -12.92
N TRP A 101 2.94 2.04 -13.90
CA TRP A 101 2.14 0.82 -13.75
C TRP A 101 2.75 -0.13 -12.73
N GLU A 102 4.05 -0.40 -12.84
CA GLU A 102 4.76 -1.25 -11.89
C GLU A 102 4.70 -0.69 -10.46
N PHE A 103 4.87 0.62 -10.31
CA PHE A 103 4.73 1.27 -9.01
C PHE A 103 3.30 1.17 -8.46
N TYR A 104 2.30 1.39 -9.30
CA TYR A 104 0.90 1.26 -8.91
C TYR A 104 0.55 -0.14 -8.48
N GLU A 105 0.92 -1.15 -9.27
CA GLU A 105 0.69 -2.55 -8.94
C GLU A 105 1.38 -2.96 -7.63
N LEU A 106 2.60 -2.46 -7.38
CA LEU A 106 3.32 -2.69 -6.13
C LEU A 106 2.50 -2.25 -4.91
N TRP A 107 1.93 -1.04 -4.90
CA TRP A 107 1.20 -0.57 -3.71
C TRP A 107 -0.28 -0.96 -3.71
N HIS A 108 -0.96 -0.92 -4.86
CA HIS A 108 -2.41 -1.03 -5.00
C HIS A 108 -2.90 -2.47 -5.02
N HIS A 109 -2.19 -3.38 -5.71
CA HIS A 109 -2.55 -4.79 -5.75
C HIS A 109 -1.79 -5.55 -4.68
N GLU A 110 -0.47 -5.69 -4.83
CA GLU A 110 0.30 -6.61 -3.99
C GLU A 110 0.46 -6.08 -2.56
N GLY A 111 0.70 -4.77 -2.43
CA GLY A 111 0.74 -4.10 -1.13
C GLY A 111 -0.54 -4.29 -0.34
N ARG A 112 -1.70 -3.99 -0.93
CA ARG A 112 -2.98 -4.13 -0.23
C ARG A 112 -3.34 -5.59 0.04
N ARG A 113 -3.08 -6.51 -0.90
CA ARG A 113 -3.25 -7.96 -0.66
C ARG A 113 -2.42 -8.43 0.52
N ALA A 114 -1.15 -8.03 0.61
CA ALA A 114 -0.27 -8.42 1.72
C ALA A 114 -0.82 -7.96 3.08
N ARG A 115 -1.21 -6.68 3.18
CA ARG A 115 -1.68 -6.07 4.45
C ARG A 115 -3.07 -6.55 4.84
N MET A 116 -4.00 -6.58 3.90
CA MET A 116 -5.36 -7.07 4.15
C MET A 116 -5.37 -8.58 4.39
N GLY A 117 -4.54 -9.34 3.69
CA GLY A 117 -4.35 -10.77 3.93
C GLY A 117 -3.85 -11.04 5.35
N ALA A 118 -2.88 -10.27 5.84
CA ALA A 118 -2.44 -10.35 7.23
C ALA A 118 -3.54 -9.97 8.23
N ALA A 119 -4.29 -8.89 7.97
CA ALA A 119 -5.39 -8.45 8.83
C ALA A 119 -6.54 -9.46 8.92
N MET A 120 -6.84 -10.14 7.81
CA MET A 120 -7.96 -11.08 7.69
C MET A 120 -7.54 -12.54 7.88
N MET A 121 -6.34 -12.81 8.40
CA MET A 121 -5.81 -14.15 8.64
C MET A 121 -5.80 -15.05 7.39
N ALA A 122 -5.50 -14.47 6.23
CA ALA A 122 -5.34 -15.17 4.96
C ALA A 122 -3.83 -15.28 4.63
N PRO A 123 -3.12 -16.34 5.12
CA PRO A 123 -1.67 -16.45 4.97
C PRO A 123 -1.20 -16.53 3.51
N ASP A 124 -2.02 -17.12 2.64
CA ASP A 124 -1.76 -17.20 1.20
C ASP A 124 -1.75 -15.81 0.54
N TYR A 125 -2.72 -14.96 0.89
CA TYR A 125 -2.77 -13.57 0.42
C TYR A 125 -1.74 -12.67 1.08
N ALA A 126 -1.40 -12.92 2.33
CA ALA A 126 -0.33 -12.20 3.01
C ALA A 126 1.03 -12.50 2.33
N TRP A 127 1.26 -13.75 1.95
CA TRP A 127 2.53 -14.21 1.42
C TRP A 127 2.54 -14.35 -0.11
N TRP A 128 1.99 -15.44 -0.66
CA TRP A 128 2.10 -15.80 -2.08
C TRP A 128 1.50 -14.74 -3.00
N HIS A 129 0.35 -14.18 -2.66
CA HIS A 129 -0.27 -13.10 -3.44
C HIS A 129 0.00 -11.70 -2.86
N GLY A 130 0.97 -11.58 -1.97
CA GLY A 130 1.31 -10.34 -1.27
C GLY A 130 2.81 -10.10 -1.26
N PHE A 131 3.47 -10.42 -0.15
CA PHE A 131 4.91 -10.16 0.01
C PHE A 131 5.80 -10.87 -1.01
N TYR A 132 5.39 -12.02 -1.55
CA TYR A 132 6.11 -12.68 -2.64
C TYR A 132 6.11 -11.81 -3.90
N GLU A 133 4.95 -11.33 -4.34
CA GLU A 133 4.82 -10.46 -5.51
C GLU A 133 5.46 -9.09 -5.30
N LEU A 134 5.35 -8.53 -4.08
CA LEU A 134 6.04 -7.29 -3.70
C LEU A 134 7.55 -7.38 -3.92
N LYS A 135 8.18 -8.52 -3.61
CA LYS A 135 9.63 -8.72 -3.81
C LYS A 135 10.01 -8.73 -5.28
N HIS A 136 9.22 -9.41 -6.11
CA HIS A 136 9.46 -9.44 -7.56
C HIS A 136 9.34 -8.03 -8.16
N ARG A 137 8.26 -7.33 -7.85
CA ARG A 137 8.03 -5.96 -8.33
C ARG A 137 9.10 -4.99 -7.82
N PHE A 138 9.50 -5.11 -6.56
CA PHE A 138 10.59 -4.29 -6.01
C PHE A 138 11.86 -4.41 -6.87
N ASN A 139 12.32 -5.64 -7.13
CA ASN A 139 13.51 -5.86 -7.95
C ASN A 139 13.32 -5.37 -9.40
N HIS A 140 12.13 -5.62 -9.96
CA HIS A 140 11.80 -5.18 -11.32
C HIS A 140 11.87 -3.65 -11.45
N ILE A 141 11.27 -2.91 -10.51
CA ILE A 141 11.25 -1.44 -10.51
C ILE A 141 12.67 -0.88 -10.38
N PHE A 142 13.49 -1.39 -9.46
CA PHE A 142 14.87 -0.92 -9.31
C PHE A 142 15.72 -1.19 -10.54
N LYS A 143 15.52 -2.34 -11.19
CA LYS A 143 16.17 -2.64 -12.47
C LYS A 143 15.69 -1.71 -13.58
N ALA A 144 14.39 -1.53 -13.74
CA ALA A 144 13.79 -0.68 -14.75
C ALA A 144 14.21 0.78 -14.60
N ALA A 145 14.26 1.30 -13.37
CA ALA A 145 14.80 2.63 -13.07
C ALA A 145 16.28 2.79 -13.48
N THR A 146 17.10 1.75 -13.25
CA THR A 146 18.50 1.74 -13.67
C THR A 146 18.63 1.78 -15.19
N ASP A 147 17.82 0.99 -15.89
CA ASP A 147 17.81 0.94 -17.35
C ASP A 147 17.26 2.23 -17.96
N LEU A 148 16.27 2.85 -17.31
CA LEU A 148 15.72 4.15 -17.67
C LEU A 148 16.77 5.27 -17.60
N ARG A 149 17.51 5.35 -16.49
CA ARG A 149 18.64 6.29 -16.33
C ARG A 149 19.72 6.12 -17.40
N LYS A 150 20.00 4.89 -17.84
CA LYS A 150 20.95 4.63 -18.94
C LYS A 150 20.43 5.08 -20.30
N LYS A 151 19.12 4.92 -20.55
CA LYS A 151 18.47 5.32 -21.81
C LYS A 151 18.27 6.84 -21.91
N GLY A 152 18.12 7.52 -20.77
CA GLY A 152 17.96 8.98 -20.68
C GLY A 152 16.54 9.49 -20.98
N LYS A 153 15.60 8.61 -21.34
CA LYS A 153 14.17 8.96 -21.47
C LYS A 153 13.28 7.74 -21.26
N GLY A 154 12.10 7.97 -20.67
CA GLY A 154 11.03 6.98 -20.56
C GLY A 154 10.30 6.76 -21.88
N HIS A 155 9.63 5.61 -21.95
CA HIS A 155 8.72 5.31 -23.07
C HIS A 155 7.31 5.67 -22.64
N ILE A 156 6.74 6.64 -23.34
CA ILE A 156 5.35 7.06 -23.18
C ILE A 156 4.49 6.28 -24.18
N HIS A 157 3.48 5.57 -23.68
CA HIS A 157 2.49 4.87 -24.46
C HIS A 157 1.57 5.86 -25.17
N GLU A 158 1.57 5.84 -26.50
CA GLU A 158 0.70 6.70 -27.31
C GLU A 158 -0.74 6.17 -27.36
N ALA A 159 -0.88 4.84 -27.47
CA ALA A 159 -2.17 4.15 -27.48
C ALA A 159 -2.64 3.86 -26.05
N PHE A 160 -3.08 4.91 -25.34
CA PHE A 160 -3.54 4.81 -23.96
C PHE A 160 -5.04 5.13 -23.80
N PRO A 161 -5.88 4.21 -23.26
CA PRO A 161 -7.29 4.49 -23.03
C PRO A 161 -7.50 5.65 -22.05
N GLY A 162 -8.38 6.59 -22.40
CA GLY A 162 -8.69 7.74 -21.54
C GLY A 162 -7.73 8.93 -21.67
N LYS A 163 -6.76 8.89 -22.60
CA LYS A 163 -5.96 10.06 -22.98
C LYS A 163 -6.84 11.05 -23.77
N TYR A 164 -7.48 11.97 -23.05
CA TYR A 164 -8.23 13.05 -23.69
C TYR A 164 -7.25 14.04 -24.30
N GLN A 165 -7.10 14.01 -25.62
CA GLN A 165 -6.46 15.13 -26.32
C GLN A 165 -7.35 16.35 -26.09
N LYS A 166 -6.85 17.33 -25.32
CA LYS A 166 -7.48 18.66 -25.27
C LYS A 166 -7.49 19.19 -26.71
N GLN A 167 -8.67 19.27 -27.30
CA GLN A 167 -8.90 20.03 -28.54
C GLN A 167 -8.62 21.51 -28.29
#